data_AF-A0A9D4Q801-F1
#
_entry.id   AF-A0A9D4Q801-F1
#
_cell.length_a   1.000
_cell.length_b   1.000
_cell.length_c   1.000
_cell.angle_alpha   90.00
_cell.angle_beta   90.00
_cell.angle_gamma   90.00
#
_symmetry.space_group_name_H-M   'P 1'
#
loop_
_entity.id
_entity.type
_entity.pdbx_description
1 polymer ?
#
loop_
_entity_poly.entity_id
_entity_poly.type
_entity_poly.pdbx_seq_one_letter_code
_entity_poly.pdbx_strand_id
1 'polypeptide(L)'
;MLVSWPVMEDETTGAGIAEDVKAKFVDLVKTSFLCRVPYPDPDAPASKIPSLILPDDVMYKIPEVKLYLLKQKLAAEASEEPPAKKVKMEDPQGDKQPDEKEYWRVNIDRFDQHLRDQLIVEALSKRMGAKAGSVVRTMLRLSETRCNPKDAFSAPVSRSEIHQFLKQETTVSPQELDSYLSLVADDALGLVRRTDERGGMYSVNLELALRLLAEGVLASIVQDRFGAKSCRIFSHTVPL
;
A
#
# COMPACT_ATOMS: atom_id res chain seq x y z
N MET A 1 9.72 17.74 12.15
CA MET A 1 8.47 18.50 11.98
C MET A 1 7.39 17.68 12.66
N LEU A 2 7.02 18.07 13.89
CA LEU A 2 6.08 17.34 14.75
C LEU A 2 4.66 17.55 14.20
N VAL A 3 3.96 16.46 13.93
CA VAL A 3 2.57 16.50 13.48
C VAL A 3 1.71 16.81 14.70
N SER A 4 1.21 18.04 14.77
CA SER A 4 0.18 18.45 15.72
C SER A 4 -1.13 17.84 15.29
N TRP A 5 -1.71 16.96 16.10
CA TRP A 5 -3.08 16.49 15.92
C TRP A 5 -4.04 17.60 16.36
N PRO A 6 -5.07 17.95 15.57
CA PRO A 6 -6.09 18.89 16.02
C PRO A 6 -6.95 18.22 17.09
N VAL A 7 -7.17 18.94 18.19
CA VAL A 7 -8.13 18.59 19.23
C VAL A 7 -9.52 18.60 18.58
N MET A 8 -10.15 17.42 18.46
CA MET A 8 -11.53 17.29 18.00
C MET A 8 -12.46 17.49 19.19
N GLU A 9 -12.89 18.73 19.41
CA GLU A 9 -14.21 19.00 19.97
C GLU A 9 -15.17 19.21 18.80
N ASP A 10 -15.99 18.20 18.50
CA ASP A 10 -17.36 18.45 18.02
C ASP A 10 -18.22 17.20 18.23
N GLU A 11 -19.32 17.35 18.97
CA GLU A 11 -20.39 16.36 19.10
C GLU A 11 -21.08 16.17 17.75
N THR A 12 -20.47 15.39 16.87
CA THR A 12 -21.10 15.00 15.60
C THR A 12 -21.88 13.72 15.80
N THR A 13 -23.20 13.89 15.89
CA THR A 13 -24.27 12.91 15.68
C THR A 13 -23.76 11.61 15.01
N GLY A 14 -23.90 10.45 15.66
CA GLY A 14 -23.33 9.16 15.24
C GLY A 14 -23.68 8.65 13.83
N ALA A 15 -24.46 9.41 13.05
CA ALA A 15 -24.67 9.22 11.63
C ALA A 15 -23.45 9.60 10.77
N GLY A 16 -22.71 10.67 11.10
CA GLY A 16 -21.53 11.09 10.35
C GLY A 16 -20.37 10.11 10.46
N ILE A 17 -20.15 9.59 11.68
CA ILE A 17 -19.06 8.66 11.99
C ILE A 17 -19.13 7.37 11.14
N ALA A 18 -20.33 6.80 10.96
CA ALA A 18 -20.49 5.57 10.17
C ALA A 18 -20.22 5.78 8.67
N GLU A 19 -20.57 6.95 8.13
CA GLU A 19 -20.29 7.32 6.75
C GLU A 19 -18.79 7.59 6.55
N ASP A 20 -18.14 8.25 7.51
CA ASP A 20 -16.70 8.49 7.50
C ASP A 20 -15.90 7.18 7.56
N VAL A 21 -16.30 6.25 8.44
CA VAL A 21 -15.68 4.92 8.52
C VAL A 21 -15.85 4.16 7.20
N LYS A 22 -17.03 4.22 6.59
CA LYS A 22 -17.27 3.61 5.27
C LYS A 22 -16.37 4.24 4.19
N ALA A 23 -16.21 5.56 4.19
CA ALA A 23 -15.33 6.24 3.24
C ALA A 23 -13.88 5.80 3.40
N LYS A 24 -13.36 5.75 4.64
CA LYS A 24 -11.99 5.25 4.92
C LYS A 24 -11.81 3.78 4.56
N PHE A 25 -12.80 2.95 4.83
CA PHE A 25 -12.78 1.56 4.41
C PHE A 25 -12.69 1.43 2.87
N VAL A 26 -13.50 2.20 2.15
CA VAL A 26 -13.47 2.24 0.68
C VAL A 26 -12.10 2.67 0.15
N ASP A 27 -11.48 3.68 0.77
CA ASP A 27 -10.13 4.13 0.38
C ASP A 27 -9.09 3.02 0.58
N LEU A 28 -9.13 2.31 1.72
CA LEU A 28 -8.21 1.20 2.02
C LEU A 28 -8.38 0.02 1.06
N VAL A 29 -9.61 -0.28 0.63
CA VAL A 29 -9.87 -1.32 -0.37
C VAL A 29 -9.38 -0.89 -1.75
N LYS A 30 -9.66 0.34 -2.18
CA LYS A 30 -9.18 0.88 -3.47
C LYS A 30 -7.65 0.94 -3.57
N THR A 31 -6.98 1.20 -2.44
CA THR A 31 -5.51 1.24 -2.35
C THR A 31 -4.89 -0.14 -2.06
N SER A 32 -5.71 -1.20 -2.07
CA SER A 32 -5.32 -2.60 -1.89
C SER A 32 -4.73 -2.95 -0.51
N PHE A 33 -4.88 -2.09 0.50
CA PHE A 33 -4.45 -2.38 1.88
C PHE A 33 -5.40 -3.34 2.61
N LEU A 34 -6.66 -3.40 2.17
CA LEU A 34 -7.64 -4.40 2.59
C LEU A 34 -8.04 -5.27 1.41
N CYS A 35 -8.16 -6.57 1.64
CA CYS A 35 -8.63 -7.53 0.65
C CYS A 35 -9.60 -8.54 1.27
N ARG A 36 -10.45 -9.14 0.44
CA ARG A 36 -11.37 -10.19 0.89
C ARG A 36 -10.61 -11.44 1.35
N VAL A 37 -11.20 -12.14 2.30
CA VAL A 37 -10.73 -13.46 2.74
C VAL A 37 -11.18 -14.51 1.71
N PRO A 38 -10.34 -15.51 1.39
CA PRO A 38 -10.76 -16.65 0.57
C PRO A 38 -11.98 -17.34 1.16
N TYR A 39 -12.95 -17.69 0.32
CA TYR A 39 -14.20 -18.32 0.73
C TYR A 39 -14.29 -19.76 0.20
N PRO A 40 -15.09 -20.63 0.84
CA PRO A 40 -15.27 -22.00 0.39
C PRO A 40 -15.80 -22.06 -1.04
N ASP A 41 -15.13 -22.84 -1.89
CA ASP A 41 -15.55 -23.09 -3.26
C ASP A 41 -16.94 -23.75 -3.27
N PRO A 42 -17.97 -23.10 -3.85
CA PRO A 42 -19.31 -23.65 -3.90
C PRO A 42 -19.42 -24.87 -4.81
N ASP A 43 -18.52 -25.01 -5.80
CA ASP A 43 -18.53 -26.09 -6.78
C ASP A 43 -17.66 -27.29 -6.35
N ALA A 44 -16.87 -27.13 -5.28
CA ALA A 44 -16.06 -28.21 -4.74
C ALA A 44 -16.90 -29.27 -4.02
N PRO A 45 -16.54 -30.56 -4.13
CA PRO A 45 -17.23 -31.63 -3.42
C PRO A 45 -17.14 -31.41 -1.90
N ALA A 46 -18.22 -31.74 -1.19
CA ALA A 46 -18.29 -31.66 0.26
C ALA A 46 -17.20 -32.53 0.91
N SER A 47 -16.08 -31.89 1.26
CA SER A 47 -14.91 -32.50 1.89
C SER A 47 -14.78 -32.00 3.33
N LYS A 48 -14.12 -32.79 4.19
CA LYS A 48 -13.77 -32.37 5.56
C LYS A 48 -12.87 -31.13 5.59
N ILE A 49 -12.15 -30.87 4.50
CA ILE A 49 -11.30 -29.70 4.33
C ILE A 49 -11.89 -28.90 3.16
N PRO A 50 -12.45 -27.70 3.41
CA PRO A 50 -12.99 -26.88 2.34
C PRO A 50 -11.86 -26.37 1.45
N SER A 51 -12.03 -26.52 0.13
CA SER A 51 -11.22 -25.79 -0.84
C SER A 51 -11.60 -24.32 -0.76
N LEU A 52 -10.63 -23.42 -0.62
CA LEU A 52 -10.89 -21.97 -0.55
C LEU A 52 -10.46 -21.32 -1.86
N ILE A 53 -11.31 -20.48 -2.41
CA ILE A 53 -11.04 -19.71 -3.62
C ILE A 53 -11.12 -18.21 -3.33
N LEU A 54 -10.30 -17.44 -4.04
CA LEU A 54 -10.38 -15.99 -4.06
C LEU A 54 -10.06 -15.49 -5.47
N PRO A 55 -11.07 -15.34 -6.32
CA PRO A 55 -10.89 -14.76 -7.65
C PRO A 55 -10.41 -13.29 -7.56
N ASP A 56 -9.53 -12.88 -8.47
CA ASP A 56 -8.93 -11.53 -8.46
C ASP A 56 -9.97 -10.42 -8.70
N ASP A 57 -11.04 -10.71 -9.45
CA ASP A 57 -12.13 -9.79 -9.78
C ASP A 57 -13.01 -9.44 -8.57
N VAL A 58 -13.07 -10.31 -7.56
CA VAL A 58 -13.82 -10.06 -6.32
C VAL A 58 -12.95 -9.55 -5.17
N MET A 59 -11.63 -9.73 -5.23
CA MET A 59 -10.70 -9.46 -4.12
C MET A 59 -10.83 -8.05 -3.53
N TYR A 60 -11.06 -7.05 -4.38
CA TYR A 60 -11.18 -5.63 -3.99
C TYR A 60 -12.58 -5.04 -4.26
N LYS A 61 -13.59 -5.90 -4.49
CA LYS A 61 -14.96 -5.44 -4.72
C LYS A 61 -15.58 -4.98 -3.40
N ILE A 62 -15.98 -3.71 -3.35
CA ILE A 62 -16.61 -3.10 -2.17
C ILE A 62 -18.00 -3.73 -1.96
N PRO A 63 -18.33 -4.17 -0.73
CA PRO A 63 -19.65 -4.70 -0.42
C PRO A 63 -20.69 -3.58 -0.47
N GLU A 64 -21.91 -3.94 -0.85
CA GLU A 64 -23.06 -3.11 -0.51
C GLU A 64 -23.26 -3.20 0.99
N VAL A 65 -23.28 -2.06 1.69
CA VAL A 65 -23.50 -2.02 3.15
C VAL A 65 -24.69 -1.12 3.45
N LYS A 66 -25.70 -1.71 4.09
CA LYS A 66 -26.91 -1.02 4.56
C LYS A 66 -26.65 -0.42 5.94
N LEU A 67 -26.10 0.80 5.98
CA LEU A 67 -25.71 1.48 7.23
C LEU A 67 -26.85 1.65 8.25
N TYR A 68 -28.10 1.69 7.80
CA TYR A 68 -29.26 1.79 8.70
C TYR A 68 -29.46 0.53 9.56
N LEU A 69 -29.08 -0.66 9.07
CA LEU A 69 -29.19 -1.92 9.83
C LEU A 69 -28.14 -1.98 10.95
N LEU A 70 -26.93 -1.46 10.70
CA LEU A 70 -25.88 -1.31 11.73
C LEU A 70 -26.33 -0.40 12.87
N LYS A 71 -26.98 0.73 12.55
CA LYS A 71 -27.50 1.66 13.55
C LYS A 71 -28.57 1.02 14.43
N GLN A 72 -29.48 0.23 13.84
CA GLN A 72 -30.52 -0.48 14.60
C GLN A 72 -29.92 -1.54 15.54
N LYS A 73 -28.89 -2.27 15.11
CA LYS A 73 -28.19 -3.23 15.98
C LYS A 73 -27.44 -2.55 17.12
N LEU A 74 -26.69 -1.48 16.84
CA LEU A 74 -25.97 -0.71 17.86
C LEU A 74 -26.92 -0.08 18.89
N ALA A 75 -28.07 0.43 18.45
CA ALA A 75 -29.08 0.98 19.34
C ALA A 75 -29.76 -0.09 20.21
N ALA A 76 -30.00 -1.29 19.66
CA ALA A 76 -30.55 -2.42 20.39
C ALA A 76 -29.56 -3.04 21.40
N GLU A 77 -28.26 -2.99 21.11
CA GLU A 77 -27.18 -3.45 22.01
C GLU A 77 -26.87 -2.44 23.12
N ALA A 78 -27.07 -1.14 22.88
CA ALA A 78 -26.91 -0.09 23.90
C ALA A 78 -28.06 -0.03 24.92
N SER A 79 -29.21 -0.63 24.61
CA SER A 79 -30.34 -0.77 25.51
C SER A 79 -30.32 -2.12 26.24
N GLU A 80 -29.99 -2.14 27.54
CA GLU A 80 -30.03 -3.35 28.39
C GLU A 80 -31.46 -3.85 28.72
N GLU A 81 -32.52 -3.31 28.11
CA GLU A 81 -33.90 -3.77 28.36
C GLU A 81 -34.34 -4.87 27.37
N PRO A 82 -35.09 -5.90 27.83
CA PRO A 82 -35.56 -6.97 26.97
C PRO A 82 -36.51 -6.41 25.89
N PRO A 83 -36.44 -6.90 24.63
CA PRO A 83 -37.11 -6.25 23.51
C PRO A 83 -38.63 -6.33 23.68
N ALA A 84 -39.25 -5.18 23.97
CA ALA A 84 -40.69 -5.04 23.98
C ALA A 84 -41.25 -5.30 22.57
N LYS A 85 -42.00 -6.40 22.45
CA LYS A 85 -42.88 -6.83 21.35
C LYS A 85 -42.60 -6.17 19.99
N LYS A 86 -41.79 -6.86 19.17
CA LYS A 86 -41.66 -6.62 17.73
C LYS A 86 -43.05 -6.51 17.10
N VAL A 87 -43.43 -5.30 16.67
CA VAL A 87 -44.52 -5.11 15.72
C VAL A 87 -44.09 -5.77 14.43
N LYS A 88 -44.89 -6.75 14.02
CA LYS A 88 -44.70 -7.60 12.86
C LYS A 88 -44.88 -6.74 11.60
N MET A 89 -43.79 -6.15 11.09
CA MET A 89 -43.71 -5.74 9.69
C MET A 89 -43.02 -6.88 8.91
N GLU A 90 -43.75 -7.37 7.92
CA GLU A 90 -43.36 -8.43 7.02
C GLU A 90 -42.28 -7.94 6.05
N ASP A 91 -41.02 -8.28 6.30
CA ASP A 91 -40.10 -8.71 5.24
C ASP A 91 -38.96 -9.56 5.88
N PRO A 92 -39.03 -10.91 5.84
CA PRO A 92 -37.99 -11.78 6.39
C PRO A 92 -36.65 -11.66 5.65
N GLN A 93 -36.62 -10.98 4.50
CA GLN A 93 -35.44 -10.81 3.65
C GLN A 93 -34.75 -9.44 3.86
N GLY A 94 -35.42 -8.48 4.53
CA GLY A 94 -34.96 -7.10 4.69
C GLY A 94 -33.96 -6.86 5.83
N ASP A 95 -33.89 -7.78 6.80
CA ASP A 95 -33.13 -7.62 8.06
C ASP A 95 -31.70 -8.19 8.02
N LYS A 96 -31.32 -8.91 6.96
CA LYS A 96 -29.98 -9.46 6.82
C LYS A 96 -29.06 -8.49 6.11
N GLN A 97 -27.87 -8.30 6.67
CA GLN A 97 -26.88 -7.45 6.03
C GLN A 97 -26.35 -8.18 4.79
N PRO A 98 -26.32 -7.51 3.61
CA PRO A 98 -25.88 -8.12 2.36
C PRO A 98 -24.43 -8.66 2.39
N ASP A 99 -23.61 -8.21 3.35
CA ASP A 99 -22.20 -8.59 3.53
C ASP A 99 -21.97 -9.65 4.63
N GLU A 100 -23.02 -10.31 5.15
CA GLU A 100 -22.94 -11.23 6.31
C GLU A 100 -21.94 -12.40 6.15
N LYS A 101 -21.48 -12.72 4.94
CA LYS A 101 -20.48 -13.77 4.65
C LYS A 101 -19.21 -13.22 4.00
N GLU A 102 -19.06 -11.91 3.91
CA GLU A 102 -17.91 -11.26 3.29
C GLU A 102 -16.93 -10.81 4.35
N TYR A 103 -15.89 -11.62 4.57
CA TYR A 103 -14.83 -11.29 5.51
C TYR A 103 -13.70 -10.54 4.82
N TRP A 104 -13.11 -9.59 5.55
CA TRP A 104 -11.99 -8.77 5.09
C TRP A 104 -10.77 -9.01 5.96
N ARG A 105 -9.59 -8.93 5.35
CA ARG A 105 -8.31 -9.02 6.03
C ARG A 105 -7.38 -7.90 5.59
N VAL A 106 -6.36 -7.67 6.40
CA VAL A 106 -5.23 -6.82 6.06
C VAL A 106 -4.40 -7.50 4.97
N ASN A 107 -4.09 -6.76 3.92
CA ASN A 107 -3.20 -7.23 2.85
C ASN A 107 -1.74 -6.93 3.23
N ILE A 108 -1.08 -7.88 3.90
CA ILE A 108 0.31 -7.70 4.37
C ILE A 108 1.28 -7.47 3.22
N ASP A 109 1.12 -8.16 2.09
CA ASP A 109 2.00 -7.97 0.92
C ASP A 109 1.98 -6.51 0.42
N ARG A 110 0.82 -5.83 0.54
CA ARG A 110 0.70 -4.41 0.19
C ARG A 110 1.44 -3.51 1.17
N PHE A 111 1.42 -3.83 2.47
CA PHE A 111 2.20 -3.11 3.47
C PHE A 111 3.69 -3.30 3.27
N ASP A 112 4.14 -4.53 2.98
CA ASP A 112 5.55 -4.83 2.70
C ASP A 112 6.04 -4.06 1.47
N GLN A 113 5.23 -4.02 0.40
CA GLN A 113 5.52 -3.20 -0.78
C GLN A 113 5.65 -1.72 -0.42
N HIS A 114 4.70 -1.18 0.36
CA HIS A 114 4.72 0.22 0.76
C HIS A 114 5.94 0.58 1.62
N LEU A 115 6.28 -0.26 2.60
CA LEU A 115 7.44 -0.06 3.48
C LEU A 115 8.75 -0.15 2.70
N ARG A 116 8.88 -1.13 1.81
CA ARG A 116 10.02 -1.24 0.90
C ARG A 116 10.16 0.05 0.09
N ASP A 117 9.10 0.49 -0.57
CA ASP A 117 9.14 1.66 -1.44
C ASP A 117 9.50 2.94 -0.65
N GLN A 118 9.00 3.08 0.59
CA GLN A 118 9.41 4.17 1.49
C GLN A 118 10.92 4.15 1.79
N LEU A 119 11.47 2.99 2.15
CA LEU A 119 12.90 2.84 2.46
C LEU A 119 13.79 3.15 1.25
N ILE A 120 13.39 2.69 0.06
CA ILE A 120 14.11 2.96 -1.20
C ILE A 120 14.13 4.47 -1.47
N VAL A 121 12.97 5.12 -1.39
CA VAL A 121 12.84 6.56 -1.63
C VAL A 121 13.65 7.35 -0.61
N GLU A 122 13.63 6.96 0.67
CA GLU A 122 14.39 7.64 1.71
C GLU A 122 15.91 7.51 1.46
N ALA A 123 16.39 6.31 1.16
CA ALA A 123 17.81 6.06 0.88
C ALA A 123 18.29 6.88 -0.34
N LEU A 124 17.51 6.89 -1.43
CA LEU A 124 17.82 7.67 -2.63
C LEU A 124 17.75 9.18 -2.39
N SER A 125 16.76 9.64 -1.62
CA SER A 125 16.63 11.05 -1.27
C SER A 125 17.85 11.55 -0.48
N LYS A 126 18.35 10.74 0.46
CA LYS A 126 19.56 11.06 1.24
C LYS A 126 20.81 11.10 0.37
N ARG A 127 20.88 10.25 -0.65
CA ARG A 127 22.06 10.11 -1.52
C ARG A 127 22.11 11.13 -2.67
N MET A 128 20.97 11.44 -3.28
CA MET A 128 20.89 12.18 -4.55
C MET A 128 20.03 13.44 -4.46
N GLY A 129 19.43 13.71 -3.28
CA GLY A 129 18.59 14.86 -3.02
C GLY A 129 17.08 14.56 -3.14
N ALA A 130 16.28 15.41 -2.49
CA ALA A 130 14.84 15.19 -2.33
C ALA A 130 14.08 15.10 -3.65
N LYS A 131 14.44 15.93 -4.65
CA LYS A 131 13.76 15.93 -5.96
C LYS A 131 13.98 14.63 -6.75
N ALA A 132 15.20 14.07 -6.72
CA ALA A 132 15.48 12.77 -7.33
C ALA A 132 14.70 11.65 -6.62
N GLY A 133 14.62 11.70 -5.28
CA GLY A 133 13.78 10.80 -4.50
C GLY A 133 12.29 10.89 -4.85
N SER A 134 11.76 12.09 -5.10
CA SER A 134 10.38 12.27 -5.57
C SER A 134 10.14 11.63 -6.93
N VAL A 135 11.09 11.74 -7.88
CA VAL A 135 10.98 11.07 -9.19
C VAL A 135 10.87 9.55 -9.01
N VAL A 136 11.73 8.95 -8.19
CA VAL A 136 11.70 7.49 -7.96
C VAL A 136 10.45 7.07 -7.18
N ARG A 137 9.97 7.89 -6.24
CA ARG A 137 8.67 7.67 -5.58
C ARG A 137 7.54 7.62 -6.60
N THR A 138 7.51 8.56 -7.55
CA THR A 138 6.49 8.57 -8.60
C THR A 138 6.59 7.31 -9.48
N MET A 139 7.81 6.87 -9.81
CA MET A 139 8.01 5.63 -10.56
C MET A 139 7.45 4.41 -9.83
N LEU A 140 7.78 4.26 -8.54
CA LEU A 140 7.28 3.16 -7.71
C LEU A 140 5.75 3.19 -7.62
N ARG A 141 5.16 4.36 -7.35
CA ARG A 141 3.71 4.56 -7.30
C ARG A 141 3.00 4.16 -8.59
N LEU A 142 3.53 4.57 -9.73
CA LEU A 142 2.99 4.21 -11.06
C LEU A 142 3.07 2.69 -11.33
N SER A 143 4.04 2.01 -10.72
CA SER A 143 4.26 0.57 -10.87
C SER A 143 3.47 -0.30 -9.88
N GLU A 144 2.87 0.29 -8.84
CA GLU A 144 2.30 -0.42 -7.68
C GLU A 144 1.29 -1.50 -8.05
N THR A 145 0.43 -1.25 -9.04
CA THR A 145 -0.64 -2.16 -9.47
C THR A 145 -0.29 -3.00 -10.70
N ARG A 146 0.91 -2.80 -11.26
CA ARG A 146 1.34 -3.37 -12.55
C ARG A 146 2.32 -4.53 -12.41
N CYS A 147 2.82 -4.81 -11.20
CA CYS A 147 3.79 -5.86 -10.93
C CYS A 147 3.48 -6.57 -9.61
N ASN A 148 4.01 -7.79 -9.45
CA ASN A 148 3.94 -8.50 -8.18
C ASN A 148 4.90 -7.84 -7.18
N PRO A 149 4.52 -7.68 -5.90
CA PRO A 149 5.43 -7.18 -4.87
C PRO A 149 6.77 -7.90 -4.76
N LYS A 150 6.85 -9.18 -5.20
CA LYS A 150 8.05 -10.03 -5.15
C LYS A 150 8.85 -10.06 -6.46
N ASP A 151 8.45 -9.29 -7.47
CA ASP A 151 9.22 -9.19 -8.71
C ASP A 151 10.57 -8.51 -8.45
N ALA A 152 11.61 -8.94 -9.17
CA ALA A 152 12.95 -8.36 -9.06
C ALA A 152 13.00 -6.90 -9.55
N PHE A 153 12.12 -6.53 -10.48
CA PHE A 153 12.02 -5.19 -11.05
C PHE A 153 10.59 -4.66 -10.96
N SER A 154 10.46 -3.35 -10.78
CA SER A 154 9.17 -2.69 -10.93
C SER A 154 8.69 -2.76 -12.38
N ALA A 155 7.37 -2.66 -12.58
CA ALA A 155 6.82 -2.48 -13.91
C ALA A 155 7.45 -1.24 -14.60
N PRO A 156 7.82 -1.34 -15.90
CA PRO A 156 8.36 -0.19 -16.63
C PRO A 156 7.36 0.97 -16.69
N VAL A 157 7.85 2.17 -16.43
CA VAL A 157 7.07 3.42 -16.48
C VAL A 157 7.68 4.40 -17.46
N SER A 158 6.83 5.09 -18.21
CA SER A 158 7.29 6.04 -19.23
C SER A 158 7.63 7.40 -18.63
N ARG A 159 8.58 8.11 -19.24
CA ARG A 159 8.91 9.51 -18.91
C ARG A 159 7.68 10.43 -18.91
N SER A 160 6.74 10.19 -19.83
CA SER A 160 5.49 10.96 -19.94
C SER A 160 4.56 10.75 -18.75
N GLU A 161 4.38 9.50 -18.31
CA GLU A 161 3.56 9.18 -17.12
C GLU A 161 4.18 9.79 -15.87
N ILE A 162 5.50 9.69 -15.72
CA ILE A 162 6.23 10.27 -14.58
C ILE A 162 6.02 11.77 -14.54
N HIS A 163 6.17 12.47 -15.68
CA HIS A 163 5.98 13.93 -15.74
C HIS A 163 4.55 14.34 -15.39
N GLN A 164 3.56 13.60 -15.88
CA GLN A 164 2.15 13.90 -15.63
C GLN A 164 1.78 13.77 -14.15
N PHE A 165 2.28 12.73 -13.47
CA PHE A 165 2.05 12.55 -12.04
C PHE A 165 2.85 13.53 -11.20
N LEU A 166 4.12 13.76 -11.54
CA LEU A 166 5.00 14.64 -10.76
C LEU A 166 4.50 16.10 -10.76
N LYS A 167 3.92 16.56 -11.87
CA LYS A 167 3.30 17.90 -11.99
C LYS A 167 2.18 18.15 -10.97
N GLN A 168 1.51 17.10 -10.50
CA GLN A 168 0.45 17.22 -9.49
C GLN A 168 1.04 17.49 -8.10
N GLU A 169 2.29 17.09 -7.86
CA GLU A 169 2.97 17.19 -6.56
C GLU A 169 3.99 18.33 -6.52
N THR A 170 4.64 18.66 -7.65
CA THR A 170 5.74 19.64 -7.70
C THR A 170 5.90 20.23 -9.10
N THR A 171 6.24 21.51 -9.16
CA THR A 171 6.61 22.19 -10.41
C THR A 171 7.99 21.72 -10.86
N VAL A 172 8.04 20.78 -11.80
CA VAL A 172 9.28 20.29 -12.44
C VAL A 172 9.18 20.47 -13.95
N SER A 173 10.17 21.15 -14.54
CA SER A 173 10.22 21.33 -16.00
C SER A 173 10.57 20.00 -16.70
N PRO A 174 10.18 19.82 -17.97
CA PRO A 174 10.56 18.62 -18.72
C PRO A 174 12.08 18.38 -18.75
N GLN A 175 12.88 19.44 -18.91
CA GLN A 175 14.34 19.34 -18.93
C GLN A 175 14.92 18.96 -17.57
N GLU A 176 14.33 19.48 -16.49
CA GLU A 176 14.74 19.14 -15.12
C GLU A 176 14.42 17.66 -14.81
N LEU A 177 13.27 17.14 -15.26
CA LEU A 177 12.94 15.73 -15.15
C LEU A 177 13.97 14.85 -15.90
N ASP A 178 14.33 15.21 -17.13
CA ASP A 178 15.30 14.43 -17.92
C ASP A 178 16.68 14.41 -17.26
N SER A 179 17.05 15.51 -16.61
CA SER A 179 18.28 15.60 -15.82
C SER A 179 18.24 14.65 -14.62
N TYR A 180 17.12 14.61 -13.88
CA TYR A 180 16.97 13.69 -12.75
C TYR A 180 16.90 12.23 -13.17
N LEU A 181 16.19 11.91 -14.26
CA LEU A 181 16.11 10.55 -14.81
C LEU A 181 17.48 10.04 -15.26
N SER A 182 18.27 10.90 -15.91
CA SER A 182 19.66 10.55 -16.27
C SER A 182 20.51 10.36 -15.02
N LEU A 183 20.40 11.27 -14.05
CA LEU A 183 21.13 11.19 -12.78
C LEU A 183 20.86 9.87 -12.03
N VAL A 184 19.60 9.41 -11.94
CA VAL A 184 19.26 8.16 -11.25
C VAL A 184 19.58 6.91 -12.08
N ALA A 185 19.50 6.98 -13.40
CA ALA A 185 19.75 5.85 -14.28
C ALA A 185 21.26 5.58 -14.51
N ASP A 186 22.06 6.64 -14.50
CA ASP A 186 23.51 6.55 -14.73
C ASP A 186 24.27 6.38 -13.39
N ASP A 187 23.53 6.17 -12.30
CA ASP A 187 24.07 5.98 -10.98
C ASP A 187 24.82 4.64 -10.83
N ALA A 188 25.94 4.66 -10.10
CA ALA A 188 26.79 3.48 -9.91
C ALA A 188 26.11 2.31 -9.18
N LEU A 189 25.05 2.54 -8.39
CA LEU A 189 24.30 1.46 -7.75
C LEU A 189 23.38 0.72 -8.73
N GLY A 190 23.09 1.28 -9.92
CA GLY A 190 22.23 0.63 -10.91
C GLY A 190 20.80 0.37 -10.42
N LEU A 191 20.30 1.19 -9.48
CA LEU A 191 18.97 1.05 -8.89
C LEU A 191 17.84 1.34 -9.88
N VAL A 192 18.07 2.26 -10.82
CA VAL A 192 17.11 2.60 -11.88
C VAL A 192 17.72 2.22 -13.21
N ARG A 193 16.95 1.53 -14.06
CA ARG A 193 17.40 1.07 -15.37
C ARG A 193 16.52 1.63 -16.48
N ARG A 194 17.16 2.05 -17.59
CA ARG A 194 16.50 2.31 -18.87
C ARG A 194 16.17 0.96 -19.53
N THR A 195 14.89 0.69 -19.73
CA THR A 195 14.41 -0.63 -20.18
C THR A 195 14.36 -0.74 -21.71
N ASP A 196 14.28 0.40 -22.41
CA ASP A 196 14.31 0.48 -23.87
C ASP A 196 15.57 1.18 -24.38
N GLU A 197 16.07 0.75 -25.54
CA GLU A 197 17.24 1.36 -26.20
C GLU A 197 16.96 2.81 -26.65
N ARG A 198 15.68 3.18 -26.77
CA ARG A 198 15.23 4.54 -27.12
C ARG A 198 15.07 5.47 -25.90
N GLY A 199 15.29 4.97 -24.67
CA GLY A 199 15.40 5.78 -23.46
C GLY A 199 14.09 6.38 -22.91
N GLY A 200 12.95 5.80 -23.25
CA GLY A 200 11.62 6.26 -22.83
C GLY A 200 11.05 5.58 -21.58
N MET A 201 11.53 4.38 -21.24
CA MET A 201 10.97 3.53 -20.17
C MET A 201 11.98 3.26 -19.06
N TYR A 202 11.52 3.37 -17.82
CA TYR A 202 12.35 3.23 -16.63
C TYR A 202 11.77 2.18 -15.69
N SER A 203 12.63 1.35 -15.09
CA SER A 203 12.27 0.38 -14.06
C SER A 203 13.22 0.50 -12.86
N VAL A 204 12.72 0.20 -11.66
CA VAL A 204 13.51 0.16 -10.43
C VAL A 204 13.88 -1.29 -10.13
N ASN A 205 15.16 -1.55 -9.83
CA ASN A 205 15.64 -2.86 -9.40
C ASN A 205 15.35 -3.06 -7.91
N LEU A 206 14.25 -3.75 -7.62
CA LEU A 206 13.72 -3.95 -6.27
C LEU A 206 14.58 -4.93 -5.47
N GLU A 207 15.08 -5.98 -6.13
CA GLU A 207 15.96 -6.98 -5.51
C GLU A 207 17.28 -6.34 -5.06
N LEU A 208 17.91 -5.57 -5.95
CA LEU A 208 19.14 -4.86 -5.62
C LEU A 208 18.92 -3.81 -4.54
N ALA A 209 17.79 -3.09 -4.57
CA ALA A 209 17.48 -2.11 -3.55
C ALA A 209 17.37 -2.74 -2.15
N LEU A 210 16.70 -3.88 -2.03
CA LEU A 210 16.60 -4.63 -0.77
C LEU A 210 17.97 -5.11 -0.29
N ARG A 211 18.81 -5.62 -1.20
CA ARG A 211 20.17 -6.04 -0.87
C ARG A 211 21.01 -4.88 -0.33
N LEU A 212 21.00 -3.73 -1.00
CA LEU A 212 21.74 -2.54 -0.58
C LEU A 212 21.24 -1.98 0.77
N LEU A 213 19.92 -2.02 1.00
CA LEU A 213 19.35 -1.64 2.30
C LEU A 213 19.81 -2.58 3.41
N ALA A 214 19.78 -3.89 3.19
CA ALA A 214 20.25 -4.89 4.16
C ALA A 214 21.75 -4.72 4.47
N GLU A 215 22.56 -4.51 3.44
CA GLU A 215 24.00 -4.22 3.58
C GLU A 215 24.24 -2.93 4.38
N GLY A 216 23.44 -1.88 4.15
CA GLY A 216 23.49 -0.63 4.91
C GLY A 216 23.17 -0.83 6.40
N VAL A 217 22.18 -1.68 6.72
CA VAL A 217 21.85 -2.04 8.10
C VAL A 217 22.99 -2.82 8.75
N LEU A 218 23.56 -3.82 8.05
CA LEU A 218 24.70 -4.60 8.55
C LEU A 218 25.92 -3.71 8.80
N ALA A 219 26.25 -2.82 7.86
CA ALA A 219 27.36 -1.87 8.02
C ALA A 219 27.14 -0.95 9.24
N SER A 220 25.91 -0.46 9.44
CA SER A 220 25.56 0.35 10.61
C SER A 220 25.77 -0.41 11.92
N ILE A 221 25.31 -1.68 11.99
CA ILE A 221 25.53 -2.54 13.16
C ILE A 221 27.03 -2.76 13.43
N VAL A 222 27.82 -3.02 12.37
CA VAL A 222 29.27 -3.23 12.50
C VAL A 222 29.97 -1.96 13.00
N GLN A 223 29.58 -0.80 12.45
CA GLN A 223 30.12 0.49 12.88
C GLN A 223 29.81 0.76 14.36
N ASP A 224 28.58 0.53 14.80
CA ASP A 224 28.15 0.80 16.18
C ASP A 224 28.78 -0.16 17.20
N ARG A 225 29.01 -1.42 16.81
CA ARG A 225 29.54 -2.45 17.70
C ARG A 225 31.07 -2.53 17.72
N PHE A 226 31.72 -2.33 16.57
CA PHE A 226 33.16 -2.59 16.40
C PHE A 226 33.94 -1.36 15.92
N GLY A 227 33.28 -0.23 15.73
CA GLY A 227 33.88 1.03 15.35
C GLY A 227 34.21 1.14 13.85
N ALA A 228 34.60 2.36 13.45
CA ALA A 228 34.78 2.73 12.05
C ALA A 228 35.87 1.92 11.32
N LYS A 229 36.91 1.45 12.02
CA LYS A 229 37.99 0.66 11.40
C LYS A 229 37.46 -0.69 10.89
N SER A 230 36.72 -1.40 11.74
CA SER A 230 36.12 -2.69 11.42
C SER A 230 35.06 -2.55 10.32
N CYS A 231 34.26 -1.48 10.37
CA CYS A 231 33.29 -1.18 9.30
C CYS A 231 33.97 -0.95 7.95
N ARG A 232 35.10 -0.22 7.90
CA ARG A 232 35.83 -0.02 6.65
C ARG A 232 36.32 -1.34 6.07
N ILE A 233 36.84 -2.24 6.91
CA ILE A 233 37.26 -3.58 6.46
C ILE A 233 36.05 -4.33 5.89
N PHE A 234 34.94 -4.37 6.64
CA PHE A 234 33.69 -5.02 6.23
C PHE A 234 33.23 -4.54 4.85
N SER A 235 33.18 -3.23 4.62
CA SER A 235 32.78 -2.64 3.33
C SER A 235 33.73 -2.94 2.16
N HIS A 236 34.99 -3.27 2.42
CA HIS A 236 35.94 -3.66 1.36
C HIS A 236 35.92 -5.17 1.08
N THR A 237 35.56 -5.99 2.07
CA THR A 237 35.60 -7.46 1.96
C THR A 237 34.32 -8.08 1.43
N VAL A 238 33.16 -7.44 1.63
CA VAL A 238 31.89 -7.92 1.05
C VAL A 238 31.88 -7.48 -0.42
N PRO A 239 31.98 -8.41 -1.38
CA PRO A 239 31.98 -8.04 -2.80
C PRO A 239 30.59 -7.54 -3.19
N LEU A 240 30.57 -6.38 -3.86
CA LEU A 240 29.40 -5.80 -4.55
C LEU A 240 28.98 -6.70 -5.71
#